data_AF-A0A1A9AII3-F1
#
_entry.id   AF-A0A1A9AII3-F1
#
_cell.length_a   1.000
_cell.length_b   1.000
_cell.length_c   1.000
_cell.angle_alpha   90.00
_cell.angle_beta   90.00
_cell.angle_gamma   90.00
#
_symmetry.space_group_name_H-M   'P 1'
#
loop_
_entity.id
_entity.type
_entity.pdbx_description
1 polymer ?
#
loop_
_entity_poly.entity_id
_entity_poly.type
_entity_poly.pdbx_seq_one_letter_code
_entity_poly.pdbx_strand_id
1 'polypeptide(L)'
;MTGEYDELDSLPSRLSYYYFDRFSGYTENNDEESYWSFIERWFPIYQSISSISETLLKGFRYATYMKNSRFSYEERWDYLYFWMGDKIFHVIEDASILSGVRDIYDDVRKKFDKSYHNTYEKSEITVENFKTLKLMYDYSQDYDTIENKIKTNNFQCNTKSKNYIEDGYKAYKQLKDICPTSNEDYCKIFNSIKTLYIKKELSELICSEVTSPSMHANGDR
;
A
#
# COMPACT_ATOMS: atom_id res chain seq x y z
N MET A 1 8.36 7.49 -26.71
CA MET A 1 7.74 8.15 -25.54
C MET A 1 8.75 8.13 -24.42
N THR A 2 9.40 9.27 -24.17
CA THR A 2 10.31 9.45 -23.04
C THR A 2 9.47 9.55 -21.79
N GLY A 3 9.30 8.43 -21.08
CA GLY A 3 8.65 8.43 -19.77
C GLY A 3 9.54 9.21 -18.81
N GLU A 4 9.06 10.39 -18.39
CA GLU A 4 9.66 11.16 -17.33
C GLU A 4 9.61 10.28 -16.06
N TYR A 5 10.78 9.90 -15.55
CA TYR A 5 10.89 9.04 -14.36
C TYR A 5 10.28 9.79 -13.17
N ASP A 6 9.17 9.29 -12.62
CA ASP A 6 8.56 9.89 -11.44
C ASP A 6 9.40 9.50 -10.22
N GLU A 7 9.91 10.47 -9.47
CA GLU A 7 10.78 10.23 -8.30
C GLU A 7 10.08 9.42 -7.21
N LEU A 8 8.73 9.39 -7.25
CA LEU A 8 7.90 8.54 -6.40
C LEU A 8 7.98 7.07 -6.77
N ASP A 9 8.28 6.71 -8.02
CA ASP A 9 8.34 5.31 -8.48
C ASP A 9 9.45 4.52 -7.79
N SER A 10 10.44 5.21 -7.21
CA SER A 10 11.54 4.60 -6.47
C SER A 10 11.22 4.37 -4.98
N LEU A 11 10.04 4.79 -4.50
CA LEU A 11 9.68 4.65 -3.10
C LEU A 11 9.32 3.19 -2.76
N PRO A 12 9.63 2.72 -1.53
CA PRO A 12 9.32 1.36 -1.10
C PRO A 12 7.89 0.91 -1.44
N SER A 13 6.88 1.70 -1.10
CA SER A 13 5.48 1.38 -1.34
C SER A 13 5.17 1.19 -2.83
N ARG A 14 5.60 2.15 -3.67
CA ARG A 14 5.39 2.14 -5.12
C ARG A 14 6.08 0.96 -5.79
N LEU A 15 7.32 0.66 -5.38
CA LEU A 15 8.06 -0.51 -5.87
C LEU A 15 7.37 -1.82 -5.49
N SER A 16 6.85 -1.93 -4.26
CA SER A 16 6.11 -3.11 -3.80
C SER A 16 4.85 -3.33 -4.63
N TYR A 17 4.01 -2.30 -4.82
CA TYR A 17 2.81 -2.40 -5.64
C TYR A 17 3.10 -2.71 -7.10
N TYR A 18 4.13 -2.09 -7.67
CA TYR A 18 4.60 -2.41 -9.01
C TYR A 18 4.97 -3.89 -9.15
N TYR A 19 5.57 -4.49 -8.12
CA TYR A 19 5.88 -5.91 -8.15
C TYR A 19 4.64 -6.81 -8.04
N PHE A 20 3.63 -6.43 -7.25
CA PHE A 20 2.34 -7.14 -7.28
C PHE A 20 1.67 -7.07 -8.66
N ASP A 21 1.78 -5.93 -9.36
CA ASP A 21 1.22 -5.77 -10.70
C ASP A 21 1.98 -6.56 -11.78
N ARG A 22 3.31 -6.72 -11.61
CA ARG A 22 4.18 -7.29 -12.64
C ARG A 22 4.51 -8.77 -12.45
N PHE A 23 4.58 -9.25 -11.22
CA PHE A 23 4.97 -10.61 -10.92
C PHE A 23 3.77 -11.45 -10.48
N SER A 24 3.52 -12.53 -11.19
CA SER A 24 2.73 -13.64 -10.67
C SER A 24 3.65 -14.51 -9.81
N GLY A 25 3.27 -14.83 -8.58
CA GLY A 25 3.98 -15.85 -7.82
C GLY A 25 3.97 -17.17 -8.60
N TYR A 26 5.14 -17.62 -9.06
CA TYR A 26 5.27 -18.92 -9.71
C TYR A 26 5.11 -20.01 -8.65
N THR A 27 4.23 -20.97 -8.92
CA THR A 27 4.17 -22.23 -8.18
C THR A 27 5.39 -23.06 -8.59
N GLU A 28 6.54 -22.83 -7.95
CA GLU A 28 7.70 -23.70 -8.19
C GLU A 28 7.42 -25.15 -7.72
N ASN A 29 6.41 -25.36 -6.85
CA ASN A 29 6.00 -26.69 -6.35
C ASN A 29 4.47 -26.90 -6.44
N ASN A 30 4.07 -28.05 -6.99
CA ASN A 30 2.67 -28.49 -7.13
C ASN A 30 2.02 -28.94 -5.81
N ASP A 31 2.74 -28.96 -4.70
CA ASP A 31 2.28 -29.53 -3.43
C ASP A 31 1.03 -28.83 -2.86
N GLU A 32 0.76 -27.58 -3.29
CA GLU A 32 -0.36 -26.76 -2.84
C GLU A 32 -1.41 -26.51 -3.94
N GLU A 33 -1.36 -27.25 -5.06
CA GLU A 33 -2.29 -27.09 -6.19
C GLU A 33 -3.75 -27.26 -5.74
N SER A 34 -4.01 -28.26 -4.89
CA SER A 34 -5.35 -28.51 -4.34
C SER A 34 -5.85 -27.33 -3.49
N TYR A 35 -4.96 -26.71 -2.71
CA TYR A 35 -5.31 -25.55 -1.89
C TYR A 35 -5.61 -24.33 -2.78
N TRP A 36 -4.76 -24.05 -3.77
CA TRP A 36 -5.02 -22.92 -4.67
C TRP A 36 -6.26 -23.12 -5.55
N SER A 37 -6.58 -24.36 -5.92
CA SER A 37 -7.83 -24.70 -6.61
C SER A 37 -9.05 -24.42 -5.72
N PHE A 38 -8.94 -24.64 -4.41
CA PHE A 38 -9.97 -24.23 -3.46
C PHE A 38 -10.12 -22.71 -3.43
N ILE A 39 -9.02 -21.97 -3.27
CA ILE A 39 -9.03 -20.49 -3.26
C ILE A 39 -9.59 -19.89 -4.55
N GLU A 40 -9.23 -20.43 -5.71
CA GLU A 40 -9.74 -19.98 -7.01
C GLU A 40 -11.26 -20.08 -7.10
N ARG A 41 -11.87 -21.10 -6.48
CA ARG A 41 -13.32 -21.29 -6.47
C ARG A 41 -14.08 -20.29 -5.60
N TRP A 42 -13.40 -19.53 -4.72
CA TRP A 42 -14.02 -18.47 -3.93
C TRP A 42 -14.26 -17.19 -4.72
N PHE A 43 -13.38 -16.85 -5.65
CA PHE A 43 -13.49 -15.60 -6.40
C PHE A 43 -14.77 -15.48 -7.26
N PRO A 44 -15.26 -16.55 -7.93
CA PRO A 44 -16.54 -16.54 -8.65
C PRO A 44 -17.77 -16.22 -7.78
N ILE A 45 -17.68 -16.30 -6.45
CA ILE A 45 -18.78 -15.93 -5.55
C ILE A 45 -19.07 -14.43 -5.64
N TYR A 46 -18.04 -13.61 -5.86
CA TYR A 46 -18.16 -12.17 -5.98
C TYR A 46 -18.22 -11.76 -7.45
N GLN A 47 -19.40 -11.91 -8.05
CA GLN A 47 -19.64 -11.56 -9.47
C GLN A 47 -19.21 -10.13 -9.81
N SER A 48 -19.29 -9.19 -8.85
CA SER A 48 -18.89 -7.80 -9.02
C SER A 48 -17.39 -7.58 -9.29
N ILE A 49 -16.53 -8.54 -8.91
CA ILE A 49 -15.08 -8.47 -9.11
C ILE A 49 -14.55 -9.61 -9.98
N SER A 50 -15.43 -10.26 -10.75
CA SER A 50 -15.05 -11.36 -11.63
C SER A 50 -13.96 -10.95 -12.64
N SER A 51 -13.99 -9.70 -13.11
CA SER A 51 -13.02 -9.13 -14.05
C SER A 51 -11.59 -9.04 -13.52
N ILE A 52 -11.40 -9.02 -12.20
CA ILE A 52 -10.09 -8.92 -11.54
C ILE A 52 -9.72 -10.16 -10.72
N SER A 53 -10.53 -11.22 -10.76
CA SER A 53 -10.32 -12.42 -9.95
C SER A 53 -8.97 -13.09 -10.20
N GLU A 54 -8.57 -13.22 -11.47
CA GLU A 54 -7.25 -13.77 -11.83
C GLU A 54 -6.10 -12.87 -11.35
N THR A 55 -6.28 -11.55 -11.44
CA THR A 55 -5.32 -10.56 -10.95
C THR A 55 -5.12 -10.72 -9.44
N LEU A 56 -6.21 -10.78 -8.67
CA LEU A 56 -6.16 -11.00 -7.23
C LEU A 56 -5.46 -12.32 -6.90
N LEU A 57 -5.84 -13.43 -7.54
CA LEU A 57 -5.21 -14.73 -7.34
C LEU A 57 -3.68 -14.69 -7.58
N LYS A 58 -3.23 -13.99 -8.64
CA LYS A 58 -1.80 -13.80 -8.91
C LYS A 58 -1.09 -13.02 -7.79
N GLY A 59 -1.72 -11.96 -7.27
CA GLY A 59 -1.20 -11.19 -6.15
C GLY A 59 -1.07 -12.00 -4.86
N PHE A 60 -2.09 -12.82 -4.55
CA PHE A 60 -2.06 -13.74 -3.40
C PHE A 60 -0.91 -14.75 -3.51
N ARG A 61 -0.74 -15.36 -4.70
CA ARG A 61 0.39 -16.25 -4.98
C ARG A 61 1.73 -15.52 -4.88
N TYR A 62 1.81 -14.29 -5.37
CA TYR A 62 3.03 -13.49 -5.30
C TYR A 62 3.47 -13.24 -3.85
N ALA A 63 2.57 -12.82 -2.97
CA ALA A 63 2.88 -12.67 -1.54
C ALA A 63 3.28 -13.99 -0.89
N THR A 64 2.57 -15.08 -1.22
CA THR A 64 2.83 -16.41 -0.65
C THR A 64 4.21 -16.94 -1.01
N TYR A 65 4.60 -16.82 -2.27
CA TYR A 65 5.86 -17.37 -2.80
C TYR A 65 6.97 -16.33 -2.94
N MET A 66 6.80 -15.16 -2.32
CA MET A 66 7.84 -14.14 -2.29
C MET A 66 9.09 -14.72 -1.61
N LYS A 67 10.25 -14.61 -2.27
CA LYS A 67 11.52 -15.03 -1.65
C LYS A 67 11.85 -14.11 -0.48
N ASN A 68 12.32 -14.67 0.64
CA ASN A 68 12.72 -13.91 1.83
C ASN A 68 13.83 -12.87 1.59
N SER A 69 14.57 -12.99 0.49
CA SER A 69 15.58 -12.02 0.06
C SER A 69 15.00 -10.79 -0.64
N ARG A 70 13.69 -10.75 -0.93
CA ARG A 70 13.03 -9.56 -1.50
C ARG A 70 12.89 -8.49 -0.41
N PHE A 71 13.11 -7.22 -0.77
CA PHE A 71 13.17 -6.12 0.20
C PHE A 71 11.87 -5.94 0.99
N SER A 72 10.71 -6.17 0.38
CA SER A 72 9.40 -6.02 1.00
C SER A 72 8.83 -7.33 1.54
N TYR A 73 9.71 -8.31 1.82
CA TYR A 73 9.24 -9.63 2.24
C TYR A 73 8.52 -9.57 3.59
N GLU A 74 9.07 -8.87 4.58
CA GLU A 74 8.46 -8.81 5.92
C GLU A 74 7.06 -8.15 5.87
N GLU A 75 6.90 -7.12 5.04
CA GLU A 75 5.67 -6.33 4.91
C GLU A 75 4.72 -6.83 3.80
N ARG A 76 5.09 -7.90 3.08
CA ARG A 76 4.38 -8.35 1.86
C ARG A 76 2.88 -8.57 2.05
N TRP A 77 2.48 -8.98 3.24
CA TRP A 77 1.07 -9.22 3.56
C TRP A 77 0.28 -7.94 3.76
N ASP A 78 0.89 -6.90 4.31
CA ASP A 78 0.25 -5.60 4.45
C ASP A 78 0.18 -4.89 3.10
N TYR A 79 1.25 -5.00 2.29
CA TYR A 79 1.20 -4.58 0.89
C TYR A 79 0.12 -5.32 0.09
N LEU A 80 -0.04 -6.64 0.26
CA LEU A 80 -1.11 -7.39 -0.40
C LEU A 80 -2.49 -6.86 0.02
N TYR A 81 -2.72 -6.57 1.30
CA TYR A 81 -4.00 -6.06 1.79
C TYR A 81 -4.37 -4.72 1.13
N PHE A 82 -3.43 -3.77 1.11
CA PHE A 82 -3.68 -2.47 0.50
C PHE A 82 -3.75 -2.54 -1.03
N TRP A 83 -2.96 -3.40 -1.65
CA TRP A 83 -3.00 -3.62 -3.10
C TRP A 83 -4.33 -4.25 -3.52
N MET A 84 -4.82 -5.29 -2.84
CA MET A 84 -6.08 -5.93 -3.19
C MET A 84 -7.27 -4.98 -3.02
N GLY A 85 -7.28 -4.18 -1.94
CA GLY A 85 -8.34 -3.19 -1.73
C GLY A 85 -8.33 -2.10 -2.79
N ASP A 86 -7.16 -1.64 -3.23
CA ASP A 86 -7.04 -0.69 -4.34
C ASP A 86 -7.60 -1.28 -5.66
N LYS A 87 -7.27 -2.54 -5.98
CA LYS A 87 -7.84 -3.23 -7.15
C LYS A 87 -9.35 -3.39 -7.06
N ILE A 88 -9.88 -3.76 -5.89
CA ILE A 88 -11.32 -3.92 -5.67
C ILE A 88 -12.03 -2.58 -5.83
N PHE A 89 -11.56 -1.53 -5.16
CA PHE A 89 -12.19 -0.21 -5.20
C PHE A 89 -12.04 0.51 -6.54
N HIS A 90 -11.10 0.10 -7.39
CA HIS A 90 -11.06 0.54 -8.78
C HIS A 90 -12.23 -0.02 -9.62
N VAL A 91 -12.76 -1.19 -9.24
CA VAL A 91 -13.87 -1.86 -9.96
C VAL A 91 -15.22 -1.53 -9.32
N ILE A 92 -15.29 -1.50 -7.99
CA ILE A 92 -16.53 -1.31 -7.24
C ILE A 92 -16.27 -0.61 -5.90
N GLU A 93 -16.99 0.48 -5.62
CA GLU A 93 -16.92 1.20 -4.35
C GLU A 93 -17.83 0.57 -3.28
N ASP A 94 -17.62 -0.72 -3.01
CA ASP A 94 -18.38 -1.50 -2.00
C ASP A 94 -17.42 -2.14 -0.98
N ALA A 95 -17.43 -1.59 0.24
CA ALA A 95 -16.61 -2.05 1.35
C ALA A 95 -16.88 -3.51 1.77
N SER A 96 -18.10 -4.01 1.55
CA SER A 96 -18.47 -5.39 1.89
C SER A 96 -17.70 -6.40 1.04
N ILE A 97 -17.36 -6.05 -0.22
CA ILE A 97 -16.56 -6.88 -1.11
C ILE A 97 -15.13 -7.02 -0.58
N LEU A 98 -14.51 -5.93 -0.12
CA LEU A 98 -13.20 -5.99 0.52
C LEU A 98 -13.24 -6.87 1.78
N SER A 99 -14.28 -6.74 2.61
CA SER A 99 -14.46 -7.58 3.80
C SER A 99 -14.56 -9.07 3.43
N GLY A 100 -15.27 -9.39 2.34
CA GLY A 100 -15.38 -10.76 1.84
C GLY A 100 -14.06 -11.33 1.29
N VAL A 101 -13.29 -10.54 0.55
CA VAL A 101 -11.97 -10.95 0.03
C VAL A 101 -10.93 -11.01 1.16
N ARG A 102 -11.07 -10.19 2.20
CA ARG A 102 -10.21 -10.24 3.39
C ARG A 102 -10.28 -11.61 4.08
N ASP A 103 -11.45 -12.25 4.16
CA ASP A 103 -11.57 -13.58 4.76
C ASP A 103 -10.68 -14.62 4.02
N ILE A 104 -10.53 -14.49 2.70
CA ILE A 104 -9.62 -15.30 1.88
C ILE A 104 -8.16 -14.92 2.17
N TYR A 105 -7.86 -13.62 2.27
CA TYR A 105 -6.54 -13.12 2.65
C TYR A 105 -6.09 -13.69 3.99
N ASP A 106 -6.96 -13.70 5.00
CA ASP A 106 -6.65 -14.24 6.32
C ASP A 106 -6.38 -15.75 6.27
N ASP A 107 -7.17 -16.51 5.50
CA ASP A 107 -6.97 -17.96 5.34
C ASP A 107 -5.61 -18.26 4.71
N VAL A 108 -5.29 -17.57 3.61
CA VAL A 108 -4.02 -17.73 2.89
C VAL A 108 -2.83 -17.32 3.77
N ARG A 109 -2.92 -16.16 4.44
CA ARG A 109 -1.85 -15.69 5.33
C ARG A 109 -1.65 -16.66 6.50
N LYS A 110 -2.71 -17.13 7.15
CA LYS A 110 -2.60 -18.12 8.26
C LYS A 110 -1.89 -19.41 7.83
N LYS A 111 -2.13 -19.86 6.60
CA LYS A 111 -1.49 -21.08 6.08
C LYS A 111 0.00 -20.88 5.76
N PHE A 112 0.38 -19.73 5.20
CA PHE A 112 1.72 -19.52 4.64
C PHE A 112 2.64 -18.59 5.44
N ASP A 113 2.11 -17.86 6.43
CA ASP A 113 2.85 -16.90 7.24
C ASP A 113 2.93 -17.35 8.71
N LYS A 114 4.07 -17.87 9.13
CA LYS A 114 4.26 -18.34 10.52
C LYS A 114 4.23 -17.21 11.55
N SER A 115 4.41 -15.96 11.12
CA SER A 115 4.31 -14.74 11.93
C SER A 115 2.91 -14.09 11.84
N TYR A 116 1.91 -14.82 11.34
CA TYR A 116 0.53 -14.33 11.23
C TYR A 116 0.05 -13.71 12.54
N HIS A 117 -0.46 -12.50 12.42
CA HIS A 117 -1.22 -11.79 13.42
C HIS A 117 -2.37 -11.07 12.71
N ASN A 118 -3.48 -10.88 13.43
CA ASN A 118 -4.67 -10.30 12.83
C ASN A 118 -4.59 -8.77 12.82
N THR A 119 -3.93 -8.19 11.83
CA THR A 119 -3.82 -6.73 11.67
C THR A 119 -5.14 -6.10 11.22
N TYR A 120 -5.88 -6.82 10.37
CA TYR A 120 -7.10 -6.37 9.72
C TYR A 120 -8.26 -7.21 10.23
N GLU A 121 -8.69 -6.99 11.48
CA GLU A 121 -9.83 -7.72 12.05
C GLU A 121 -11.08 -7.67 11.15
N LYS A 122 -12.14 -8.41 11.51
CA LYS A 122 -13.37 -8.53 10.71
C LYS A 122 -14.18 -7.23 10.68
N SER A 123 -13.59 -6.20 10.09
CA SER A 123 -14.04 -4.83 10.06
C SER A 123 -14.52 -4.45 8.68
N GLU A 124 -15.69 -3.85 8.64
CA GLU A 124 -16.18 -3.17 7.45
C GLU A 124 -15.74 -1.72 7.53
N ILE A 125 -14.59 -1.43 6.90
CA ILE A 125 -14.10 -0.05 6.79
C ILE A 125 -14.67 0.59 5.53
N THR A 126 -15.10 1.84 5.64
CA THR A 126 -15.55 2.60 4.47
C THR A 126 -14.42 2.75 3.46
N VAL A 127 -14.77 2.96 2.19
CA VAL A 127 -13.80 3.21 1.11
C VAL A 127 -12.88 4.41 1.45
N GLU A 128 -13.44 5.45 2.07
CA GLU A 128 -12.68 6.64 2.51
C GLU A 128 -11.69 6.29 3.62
N ASN A 129 -12.14 5.57 4.66
CA ASN A 129 -11.25 5.15 5.75
C ASN A 129 -10.14 4.21 5.25
N PHE A 130 -10.45 3.33 4.29
CA PHE A 130 -9.43 2.53 3.62
C PHE A 130 -8.41 3.39 2.87
N LYS A 131 -8.86 4.37 2.07
CA LYS A 131 -7.96 5.28 1.32
C LYS A 131 -7.04 6.04 2.26
N THR A 132 -7.57 6.54 3.39
CA THR A 132 -6.78 7.23 4.42
C THR A 132 -5.78 6.29 5.10
N LEU A 133 -6.19 5.07 5.49
CA LEU A 133 -5.30 4.06 6.06
C LEU A 133 -4.18 3.67 5.09
N LYS A 134 -4.52 3.46 3.82
CA LYS A 134 -3.57 3.14 2.77
C LYS A 134 -2.53 4.24 2.61
N LEU A 135 -2.99 5.50 2.48
CA LEU A 135 -2.10 6.64 2.30
C LEU A 135 -1.16 6.82 3.50
N MET A 136 -1.68 6.67 4.72
CA MET A 136 -0.88 6.69 5.94
C MET A 136 0.15 5.55 5.96
N TYR A 137 -0.27 4.33 5.60
CA TYR A 137 0.61 3.17 5.55
C TYR A 137 1.73 3.36 4.53
N ASP A 138 1.39 3.70 3.28
CA ASP A 138 2.36 3.97 2.20
C ASP A 138 3.37 5.03 2.62
N TYR A 139 2.89 6.15 3.17
CA TYR A 139 3.74 7.22 3.66
C TYR A 139 4.67 6.75 4.79
N SER A 140 4.17 5.93 5.72
CA SER A 140 4.99 5.38 6.81
C SER A 140 6.12 4.47 6.29
N GLN A 141 5.86 3.68 5.26
CA GLN A 141 6.86 2.81 4.62
C GLN A 141 7.89 3.62 3.83
N ASP A 142 7.47 4.73 3.26
CA ASP A 142 8.32 5.58 2.43
C ASP A 142 9.10 6.63 3.23
N TYR A 143 8.68 6.91 4.46
CA TYR A 143 9.13 8.04 5.27
C TYR A 143 10.66 8.13 5.36
N ASP A 144 11.33 7.06 5.73
CA ASP A 144 12.79 7.05 5.90
C ASP A 144 13.52 7.29 4.57
N THR A 145 12.97 6.78 3.47
CA THR A 145 13.53 7.01 2.13
C THR A 145 13.38 8.47 1.73
N ILE A 146 12.21 9.06 1.96
CA ILE A 146 11.93 10.47 1.66
C ILE A 146 12.80 11.37 2.54
N GLU A 147 12.81 11.13 3.85
CA GLU A 147 13.60 11.89 4.83
C GLU A 147 15.09 11.90 4.45
N ASN A 148 15.64 10.76 4.07
CA ASN A 148 17.02 10.66 3.62
C ASN A 148 17.25 11.44 2.31
N LYS A 149 16.38 11.31 1.30
CA LYS A 149 16.49 12.07 0.04
C LYS A 149 16.52 13.58 0.29
N ILE A 150 15.63 14.09 1.14
CA ILE A 150 15.57 15.51 1.52
C ILE A 150 16.88 15.94 2.19
N LYS A 151 17.39 15.16 3.15
CA LYS A 151 18.59 15.52 3.93
C LYS A 151 19.89 15.42 3.14
N THR A 152 20.05 14.44 2.24
CA THR A 152 21.35 14.15 1.62
C THR A 152 21.53 14.71 0.23
N ASN A 153 20.45 14.94 -0.53
CA ASN A 153 20.55 15.16 -1.97
C ASN A 153 20.12 16.56 -2.43
N ASN A 154 19.92 17.52 -1.50
CA ASN A 154 19.25 18.79 -1.80
C ASN A 154 17.97 18.57 -2.63
N PHE A 155 17.23 17.50 -2.31
CA PHE A 155 16.11 17.05 -3.10
C PHE A 155 15.04 18.16 -3.13
N GLN A 156 14.71 18.61 -4.34
CA GLN A 156 13.64 19.57 -4.58
C GLN A 156 12.41 18.80 -5.03
N CYS A 157 11.29 18.97 -4.33
CA CYS A 157 10.07 18.29 -4.69
C CYS A 157 9.46 18.93 -5.94
N ASN A 158 9.00 18.10 -6.85
CA ASN A 158 7.97 18.51 -7.80
C ASN A 158 6.60 18.55 -7.08
N THR A 159 5.58 19.10 -7.73
CA THR A 159 4.24 19.22 -7.16
C THR A 159 3.66 17.88 -6.70
N LYS A 160 3.93 16.78 -7.42
CA LYS A 160 3.40 15.46 -7.06
C LYS A 160 4.04 14.92 -5.79
N SER A 161 5.37 14.99 -5.68
CA SER A 161 6.07 14.49 -4.50
C SER A 161 5.78 15.33 -3.27
N LYS A 162 5.64 16.65 -3.43
CA LYS A 162 5.17 17.54 -2.36
C LYS A 162 3.77 17.16 -1.87
N ASN A 163 2.80 17.03 -2.78
CA ASN A 163 1.44 16.65 -2.41
C ASN A 163 1.39 15.29 -1.71
N TYR A 164 2.15 14.31 -2.21
CA TYR A 164 2.23 12.99 -1.57
C TYR A 164 2.75 13.06 -0.12
N ILE A 165 3.80 13.85 0.13
CA ILE A 165 4.37 14.03 1.47
C ILE A 165 3.38 14.74 2.39
N GLU A 166 2.77 15.83 1.93
CA GLU A 166 1.80 16.60 2.72
C GLU A 166 0.56 15.76 3.05
N ASP A 167 0.00 15.06 2.07
CA ASP A 167 -1.23 14.28 2.26
C ASP A 167 -0.97 13.02 3.09
N GLY A 168 0.20 12.38 2.92
CA GLY A 168 0.66 11.29 3.77
C GLY A 168 0.77 11.71 5.24
N TYR A 169 1.38 12.87 5.50
CA TYR A 169 1.48 13.42 6.85
C TYR A 169 0.11 13.80 7.43
N LYS A 170 -0.77 14.44 6.63
CA LYS A 170 -2.15 14.75 7.05
C LYS A 170 -2.92 13.49 7.44
N ALA A 171 -2.84 12.42 6.65
CA ALA A 171 -3.48 11.14 6.94
C ALA A 171 -2.96 10.52 8.24
N TYR A 172 -1.63 10.51 8.43
CA TYR A 172 -1.01 10.08 9.68
C TYR A 172 -1.51 10.88 10.88
N LYS A 173 -1.47 12.21 10.79
CA LYS A 173 -1.88 13.11 11.87
C LYS A 173 -3.36 12.94 12.21
N GLN A 174 -4.23 12.89 11.21
CA GLN A 174 -5.67 12.67 11.40
C GLN A 174 -5.94 11.38 12.18
N LEU A 175 -5.37 10.26 11.75
CA LEU A 175 -5.55 8.97 12.44
C LEU A 175 -4.95 9.00 13.84
N LYS A 176 -3.77 9.62 14.01
CA LYS A 176 -3.11 9.78 15.30
C LYS A 176 -3.95 10.59 16.30
N ASP A 177 -4.65 11.62 15.85
CA ASP A 177 -5.43 12.49 16.71
C ASP A 177 -6.78 11.87 17.10
N ILE A 178 -7.42 11.13 16.18
CA ILE A 178 -8.76 10.55 16.40
C ILE A 178 -8.69 9.21 17.15
N CYS A 179 -7.78 8.32 16.75
CA CYS A 179 -7.76 6.92 17.21
C CYS A 179 -7.38 6.65 18.67
N PRO A 180 -6.82 7.59 19.46
CA PRO A 180 -6.71 7.41 20.91
C PRO A 180 -8.06 7.38 21.63
N THR A 181 -9.11 7.94 21.02
CA THR A 181 -10.44 8.08 21.65
C THR A 181 -11.56 7.33 20.91
N SER A 182 -11.28 6.79 19.73
CA SER A 182 -12.24 6.03 18.92
C SER A 182 -11.96 4.53 18.98
N ASN A 183 -13.03 3.74 19.08
CA ASN A 183 -12.99 2.27 19.00
C ASN A 183 -13.41 1.76 17.61
N GLU A 184 -13.52 2.66 16.62
CA GLU A 184 -13.85 2.29 15.25
C GLU A 184 -12.78 1.39 14.65
N ASP A 185 -13.19 0.54 13.72
CA ASP A 185 -12.32 -0.52 13.25
C ASP A 185 -11.09 -0.01 12.48
N TYR A 186 -11.21 1.10 11.74
CA TYR A 186 -10.05 1.71 11.09
C TYR A 186 -9.00 2.17 12.12
N CYS A 187 -9.41 2.52 13.34
CA CYS A 187 -8.50 2.86 14.41
C CYS A 187 -7.79 1.65 15.00
N LYS A 188 -8.44 0.48 15.04
CA LYS A 188 -7.77 -0.78 15.40
C LYS A 188 -6.67 -1.11 14.38
N ILE A 189 -6.97 -1.00 13.09
CA ILE A 189 -5.99 -1.22 12.02
C ILE A 189 -4.83 -0.24 12.14
N PHE A 190 -5.12 1.06 12.30
CA PHE A 190 -4.09 2.08 12.49
C PHE A 190 -3.19 1.77 13.69
N ASN A 191 -3.77 1.42 14.84
CA ASN A 191 -3.00 1.12 16.05
C ASN A 191 -2.11 -0.13 15.88
N SER A 192 -2.60 -1.15 15.18
CA SER A 192 -1.79 -2.33 14.82
C SER A 192 -0.61 -1.94 13.92
N ILE A 193 -0.87 -1.23 12.82
CA ILE A 193 0.17 -0.74 11.90
C ILE A 193 1.20 0.14 12.62
N LYS A 194 0.73 1.08 13.44
CA LYS A 194 1.57 1.99 14.22
C LYS A 194 2.52 1.22 15.14
N THR A 195 2.02 0.20 15.82
CA THR A 195 2.82 -0.64 16.74
C THR A 195 3.90 -1.43 16.01
N LEU A 196 3.60 -1.91 14.79
CA LEU A 196 4.52 -2.74 14.00
C LEU A 196 5.59 -1.90 13.30
N TYR A 197 5.18 -0.79 12.68
CA TYR A 197 5.99 -0.08 11.68
C TYR A 197 6.46 1.30 12.14
N ILE A 198 5.67 2.02 12.93
CA ILE A 198 5.93 3.41 13.29
C ILE A 198 6.68 3.47 14.63
N LYS A 199 7.98 3.18 14.58
CA LYS A 199 8.87 3.14 15.76
C LYS A 199 9.35 4.51 16.22
N LYS A 200 9.24 5.53 15.36
CA LYS A 200 9.53 6.94 15.66
C LYS A 200 8.35 7.79 15.25
N GLU A 201 8.21 8.94 15.91
CA GLU A 201 7.24 9.95 15.51
C GLU A 201 7.54 10.42 14.08
N LEU A 202 6.53 10.43 13.21
CA LEU A 202 6.65 10.94 11.86
C LEU A 202 6.41 12.45 11.90
N SER A 203 7.47 13.24 11.74
CA SER A 203 7.36 14.69 11.66
C SER A 203 6.95 15.13 10.24
N GLU A 204 6.37 16.31 10.12
CA GLU A 204 6.13 16.92 8.82
C GLU A 204 7.46 17.13 8.09
N LEU A 205 7.61 16.51 6.91
CA LEU A 205 8.79 16.68 6.07
C LEU A 205 8.58 17.88 5.14
N ILE A 206 9.37 18.93 5.33
CA ILE A 206 9.34 20.10 4.46
C ILE A 206 10.25 19.84 3.26
N CYS A 207 9.68 19.93 2.07
CA CYS A 207 10.41 19.80 0.81
C CYS A 207 10.24 21.07 -0.03
N SER A 208 11.35 21.71 -0.38
CA SER A 208 11.32 22.94 -1.18
C SER A 208 11.02 22.61 -2.64
N GLU A 209 10.15 23.38 -3.29
CA GLU A 209 9.87 23.21 -4.72
C GLU A 209 11.05 23.65 -5.59
N VAL A 210 11.16 23.08 -6.80
CA VAL A 210 12.05 23.61 -7.83
C VAL A 210 11.60 25.02 -8.20
N THR A 211 12.32 26.04 -7.73
CA THR A 211 12.18 27.39 -8.30
C THR A 211 12.70 27.34 -9.73
N SER A 212 11.81 27.26 -10.71
CA SER A 212 12.19 27.53 -12.09
C SER A 212 12.74 28.96 -12.14
N PRO A 213 13.95 29.20 -12.71
CA PRO A 213 14.43 30.56 -12.88
C PRO A 213 13.36 31.34 -13.64
N SER A 214 12.89 32.46 -13.08
CA SER A 214 12.06 33.39 -13.83
C SER A 214 12.78 33.67 -15.14
N MET A 215 12.13 33.40 -16.28
CA MET A 215 12.62 33.89 -17.56
C MET A 215 12.81 35.39 -17.40
N HIS A 216 14.06 35.82 -17.22
CA HIS A 216 14.41 37.22 -17.32
C HIS A 216 13.97 37.61 -18.73
N ALA A 217 12.91 38.41 -18.80
CA ALA A 217 12.62 39.20 -19.96
C ALA A 217 13.86 40.08 -20.18
N ASN A 218 14.78 39.61 -21.02
CA ASN A 218 15.82 40.46 -21.57
C ASN A 218 15.07 41.57 -22.31
N GLY A 219 15.11 42.76 -21.73
CA GLY A 219 14.88 43.96 -22.50
C GLY A 219 15.93 44.04 -23.58
N ASP A 220 15.50 44.41 -24.79
CA ASP A 220 16.38 44.97 -25.80
C ASP A 220 15.64 46.12 -26.50
N ARG A 221 16.22 47.30 -26.26
CA ARG A 221 16.34 48.54 -27.07
C ARG A 221 15.15 49.06 -27.88
#